data_AF-J2IAE5-F1
#
_entry.id   AF-J2IAE5-F1
#
_cell.length_a   1.000
_cell.length_b   1.000
_cell.length_c   1.000
_cell.angle_alpha   90.00
_cell.angle_beta   90.00
_cell.angle_gamma   90.00
#
_symmetry.space_group_name_H-M   'P 1'
#
loop_
_entity.id
_entity.type
_entity.pdbx_description
1 polymer ?
#
loop_
_entity_poly.entity_id
_entity_poly.type
_entity_poly.pdbx_seq_one_letter_code
_entity_poly.pdbx_strand_id
1 'polypeptide(L)'
;MSLLLDKRELKKAARELTLAKLNDVLETLQSVLAERQSELDAINEIERLAREKGFTMEQLGYKQVQEVVASTPASVSSDDKKPVKPKFKTLNKDSQYFYVENGKLQLLRTHTMKKGLQDRGIDVVPAAKVDKKFAKDIERLLTEATEQAVANFNQKVAIWNAWAAANGGEILQSR
;
A
#
# COMPACT_ATOMS: atom_id res chain seq x y z
N MET A 1 -4.97 18.93 -16.88
CA MET A 1 -4.71 19.76 -15.67
C MET A 1 -6.06 20.29 -15.16
N SER A 2 -6.24 20.46 -13.85
CA SER A 2 -7.50 20.95 -13.27
C SER A 2 -7.83 22.37 -13.75
N LEU A 3 -9.10 22.64 -14.06
CA LEU A 3 -9.60 23.92 -14.56
C LEU A 3 -9.26 25.10 -13.63
N LEU A 4 -9.21 24.86 -12.31
CA LEU A 4 -8.91 25.87 -11.29
C LEU A 4 -7.42 26.29 -11.25
N LEU A 5 -6.52 25.49 -11.84
CA LEU A 5 -5.08 25.77 -11.87
C LEU A 5 -4.67 26.58 -13.10
N ASP A 6 -5.48 26.55 -14.17
CA ASP A 6 -5.25 27.36 -15.38
C ASP A 6 -5.97 28.72 -15.27
N LYS A 7 -5.20 29.77 -15.02
CA LYS A 7 -5.70 31.14 -14.86
C LYS A 7 -6.48 31.65 -16.07
N ARG A 8 -6.17 31.20 -17.29
CA ARG A 8 -6.84 31.64 -18.52
C ARG A 8 -8.20 30.98 -18.63
N GLU A 9 -8.27 29.67 -18.43
CA GLU A 9 -9.52 28.91 -18.50
C GLU A 9 -10.44 29.26 -17.33
N LEU A 10 -9.90 29.47 -16.11
CA LEU A 10 -10.66 29.95 -14.95
C LEU A 10 -11.31 31.32 -15.22
N LYS A 11 -10.57 32.26 -15.82
CA LYS A 11 -11.12 33.58 -16.17
C LYS A 11 -12.21 33.49 -17.24
N LYS A 12 -12.07 32.58 -18.20
CA LYS A 12 -13.08 32.36 -19.25
C LYS A 12 -14.37 31.82 -18.63
N ALA A 13 -14.26 30.77 -17.80
CA ALA A 13 -15.39 30.19 -17.07
C ALA A 13 -16.04 31.19 -16.10
N ALA A 14 -15.25 32.00 -15.39
CA ALA A 14 -15.77 33.01 -14.47
C ALA A 14 -16.55 34.13 -15.17
N ARG A 15 -16.21 34.46 -16.42
CA ARG A 15 -16.95 35.47 -17.22
C ARG A 15 -18.33 34.99 -17.66
N GLU A 16 -18.56 33.68 -17.68
CA GLU A 16 -19.85 33.08 -18.02
C GLU A 16 -20.79 33.01 -16.80
N LEU A 17 -20.30 33.34 -15.60
CA LEU A 17 -21.05 33.35 -14.36
C LEU A 17 -21.46 34.77 -13.94
N THR A 18 -22.56 34.85 -13.20
CA THR A 18 -22.99 36.11 -12.58
C THR A 18 -22.14 36.40 -11.34
N LEU A 19 -22.03 37.68 -10.98
CA LEU A 19 -21.30 38.11 -9.78
C LEU A 19 -21.79 37.40 -8.50
N ALA A 20 -23.10 37.22 -8.36
CA ALA A 20 -23.70 36.49 -7.23
C ALA A 20 -23.18 35.04 -7.15
N LYS A 21 -23.19 34.30 -8.26
CA LYS A 21 -22.68 32.92 -8.30
C LYS A 21 -21.17 32.85 -8.04
N LEU A 22 -20.41 33.85 -8.48
CA LEU A 22 -18.98 33.91 -8.17
C LEU A 22 -18.72 34.10 -6.67
N ASN A 23 -19.54 34.91 -5.99
CA ASN A 23 -19.46 35.08 -4.54
C ASN A 23 -19.83 33.78 -3.80
N ASP A 24 -20.88 33.07 -4.20
CA ASP A 24 -21.25 31.77 -3.59
C ASP A 24 -20.13 30.73 -3.71
N VAL A 25 -19.47 30.69 -4.88
CA VAL A 25 -18.31 29.81 -5.12
C VAL A 25 -17.12 30.21 -4.23
N LEU A 26 -16.88 31.52 -4.07
CA LEU A 26 -15.82 32.00 -3.19
C LEU A 26 -16.08 31.65 -1.72
N GLU A 27 -17.31 31.81 -1.23
CA GLU A 27 -17.69 31.43 0.13
C GLU A 27 -17.49 29.93 0.37
N THR A 28 -17.89 29.10 -0.60
CA THR A 28 -17.69 27.64 -0.52
C THR A 28 -16.21 27.29 -0.46
N LEU A 29 -15.37 27.90 -1.32
CA LEU A 29 -13.92 27.67 -1.31
C LEU A 29 -13.25 28.15 -0.03
N GLN A 30 -13.73 29.26 0.55
CA GLN A 30 -13.25 29.76 1.83
C GLN A 30 -13.62 28.81 2.98
N SER A 31 -14.83 28.25 3.00
CA SER A 31 -15.24 27.23 3.97
C SER A 31 -14.34 26.00 3.89
N VAL A 32 -14.13 25.46 2.70
CA VAL A 32 -13.25 24.31 2.48
C VAL A 32 -11.82 24.63 2.93
N LEU A 33 -11.31 25.84 2.65
CA LEU A 33 -9.98 26.24 3.10
C LEU A 33 -9.89 26.29 4.63
N ALA A 34 -10.90 26.84 5.31
CA ALA A 34 -10.96 26.89 6.76
C ALA A 34 -11.01 25.49 7.39
N GLU A 35 -11.80 24.57 6.82
CA GLU A 35 -11.84 23.16 7.24
C GLU A 35 -10.47 22.49 7.09
N ARG A 36 -9.80 22.67 5.95
CA ARG A 36 -8.45 22.12 5.72
C ARG A 36 -7.41 22.70 6.66
N GLN A 37 -7.51 23.99 7.00
CA GLN A 37 -6.62 24.59 7.98
C GLN A 37 -6.87 24.01 9.37
N SER A 38 -8.12 23.82 9.77
CA SER A 38 -8.47 23.17 11.04
C SER A 38 -8.00 21.71 11.10
N GLU A 39 -8.08 20.96 9.99
CA GLU A 39 -7.53 19.60 9.90
C GLU A 39 -6.01 19.61 10.12
N LEU A 40 -5.28 20.54 9.49
CA LEU A 40 -3.84 20.68 9.68
C LEU A 40 -3.48 21.04 11.11
N ASP A 41 -4.21 21.96 11.73
CA ASP A 41 -3.98 22.36 13.12
C ASP A 41 -4.23 21.19 14.08
N ALA A 42 -5.28 20.38 13.83
CA ALA A 42 -5.54 19.17 14.60
C ALA A 42 -4.45 18.11 14.41
N ILE A 43 -3.97 17.92 13.19
CA ILE A 43 -2.84 17.02 12.91
C ILE A 43 -1.62 17.47 13.70
N ASN A 44 -1.24 18.76 13.60
CA ASN A 44 -0.08 19.31 14.32
C ASN A 44 -0.19 19.12 15.84
N GLU A 45 -1.38 19.27 16.40
CA GLU A 45 -1.62 19.04 17.82
C GLU A 45 -1.44 17.55 18.19
N ILE A 46 -1.95 16.64 17.36
CA ILE A 46 -1.73 15.20 17.52
C ILE A 46 -0.24 14.86 17.43
N GLU A 47 0.50 15.45 16.48
CA GLU A 47 1.94 15.23 16.36
C GLU A 47 2.70 15.69 17.61
N ARG A 48 2.30 16.83 18.19
CA ARG A 48 2.89 17.36 19.43
C ARG A 48 2.65 16.41 20.59
N LEU A 49 1.41 15.99 20.81
CA LEU A 49 1.04 15.07 21.88
C LEU A 49 1.72 13.71 21.72
N ALA A 50 1.80 13.19 20.50
CA ALA A 50 2.51 11.96 20.17
C ALA A 50 3.98 12.05 20.59
N ARG A 51 4.66 13.14 20.23
CA ARG A 51 6.06 13.39 20.58
C ARG A 51 6.27 13.50 22.09
N GLU A 52 5.39 14.21 22.80
CA GLU A 52 5.44 14.34 24.26
C GLU A 52 5.29 12.98 24.98
N LYS A 53 4.48 12.08 24.42
CA LYS A 53 4.29 10.72 24.93
C LYS A 53 5.36 9.74 24.45
N GLY A 54 6.36 10.20 23.69
CA GLY A 54 7.46 9.38 23.20
C GLY A 54 7.13 8.50 21.99
N PHE A 55 5.98 8.70 21.34
CA PHE A 55 5.63 8.02 20.11
C PHE A 55 6.27 8.70 18.90
N THR A 56 6.72 7.90 17.94
CA THR A 56 7.17 8.41 16.64
C THR A 56 6.00 8.45 15.65
N MET A 57 6.04 9.40 14.70
CA MET A 57 5.01 9.52 13.65
C MET A 57 4.86 8.25 12.78
N GLU A 58 5.90 7.41 12.75
CA GLU A 58 5.91 6.11 12.07
C GLU A 58 5.13 5.04 12.84
N GLN A 59 5.16 5.07 14.17
CA GLN A 59 4.35 4.18 15.03
C GLN A 59 2.86 4.52 14.96
N LEU A 60 2.53 5.78 14.68
CA LEU A 60 1.15 6.24 14.47
C LEU A 60 0.67 6.07 13.01
N GLY A 61 1.51 5.51 12.13
CA GLY A 61 1.15 5.24 10.73
C GLY A 61 1.08 6.48 9.82
N TYR A 62 1.57 7.64 10.28
CA TYR A 62 1.43 8.93 9.58
C TYR A 62 2.54 9.24 8.57
N LYS A 63 3.47 8.31 8.33
CA LYS A 63 4.32 8.35 7.14
C LYS A 63 3.93 7.22 6.22
N GLN A 64 3.32 7.57 5.09
CA GLN A 64 3.21 6.68 3.94
C GLN A 64 4.62 6.54 3.35
N VAL A 65 5.39 5.59 3.89
CA VAL A 65 6.72 5.26 3.36
C VAL A 65 6.53 4.48 2.06
N GLN A 66 6.71 5.20 0.95
CA GLN A 66 7.34 4.64 -0.25
C GLN A 66 8.62 3.91 0.17
N GLU A 67 8.70 2.62 -0.15
CA GLU A 67 9.87 1.74 -0.02
C GLU A 67 10.53 1.67 1.36
N VAL A 68 10.36 0.53 2.04
CA VAL A 68 11.45 -0.40 2.40
C VAL A 68 10.86 -1.50 3.29
N VAL A 69 10.99 -2.73 2.80
CA VAL A 69 11.14 -4.00 3.54
C VAL A 69 10.32 -4.15 4.83
N ALA A 70 9.21 -4.89 4.71
CA ALA A 70 8.51 -5.45 5.86
C ALA A 70 9.42 -6.46 6.59
N SER A 71 9.96 -6.04 7.73
CA SER A 71 10.50 -6.94 8.75
C SER A 71 9.91 -6.56 10.10
N THR A 72 9.35 -7.58 10.75
CA THR A 72 8.84 -7.65 12.15
C THR A 72 7.42 -7.11 12.40
N PRO A 73 6.46 -7.98 12.77
CA PRO A 73 5.21 -7.54 13.38
C PRO A 73 5.43 -7.37 14.89
N ALA A 74 5.35 -6.12 15.36
CA ALA A 74 5.03 -5.84 16.74
C ALA A 74 3.58 -6.26 17.00
N SER A 75 3.42 -7.06 18.05
CA SER A 75 2.16 -7.41 18.68
C SER A 75 1.35 -6.18 19.05
N VAL A 76 0.14 -6.05 18.51
CA VAL A 76 -0.90 -5.18 19.07
C VAL A 76 -2.22 -5.93 19.10
N SER A 77 -2.67 -6.13 20.33
CA SER A 77 -3.95 -6.67 20.75
C SER A 77 -5.10 -5.85 20.16
N SER A 78 -6.07 -6.51 19.55
CA SER A 78 -7.43 -5.97 19.42
C SER A 78 -8.41 -7.09 19.67
N ASP A 79 -9.23 -6.89 20.70
CA ASP A 79 -10.38 -7.73 21.04
C ASP A 79 -11.39 -7.79 19.86
N ASP A 80 -12.05 -8.95 19.77
CA ASP A 80 -13.37 -9.20 19.16
C ASP A 80 -13.58 -9.22 17.64
N LYS A 81 -12.55 -9.26 16.79
CA LYS A 81 -12.77 -9.60 15.37
C LYS A 81 -12.26 -10.99 15.02
N LYS A 82 -13.19 -11.88 14.66
CA LYS A 82 -12.88 -13.21 14.08
C LYS A 82 -11.91 -13.03 12.90
N PRO A 83 -10.67 -13.55 12.98
CA PRO A 83 -9.73 -13.48 11.88
C PRO A 83 -10.25 -14.30 10.70
N VAL A 84 -9.84 -13.97 9.48
CA VAL A 84 -10.25 -14.73 8.27
C VAL A 84 -9.51 -16.06 8.24
N LYS A 85 -10.23 -17.16 8.00
CA LYS A 85 -9.65 -18.50 7.87
C LYS A 85 -8.55 -18.50 6.79
N PRO A 86 -7.28 -18.77 7.14
CA PRO A 86 -6.18 -18.76 6.19
C PRO A 86 -6.38 -19.79 5.06
N LYS A 87 -6.12 -19.38 3.82
CA LYS A 87 -6.03 -20.29 2.66
C LYS A 87 -4.61 -20.22 2.08
N PHE A 88 -3.97 -21.39 1.95
CA PHE A 88 -2.69 -21.49 1.28
C PHE A 88 -2.88 -21.39 -0.23
N LYS A 89 -2.17 -20.47 -0.88
CA LYS A 89 -2.15 -20.34 -2.33
C LYS A 89 -0.77 -20.76 -2.82
N THR A 90 -0.72 -21.80 -3.63
CA THR A 90 0.52 -22.27 -4.28
C THR A 90 0.95 -21.28 -5.36
N LEU A 91 2.26 -21.08 -5.46
CA LEU A 91 2.85 -20.26 -6.52
C LEU A 91 2.84 -21.03 -7.84
N ASN A 92 2.12 -20.55 -8.84
CA ASN A 92 2.19 -21.11 -10.19
C ASN A 92 3.41 -20.51 -10.92
N LYS A 93 4.44 -21.32 -11.17
CA LYS A 93 5.72 -20.91 -11.76
C LYS A 93 5.56 -20.29 -13.15
N ASP A 94 4.64 -20.80 -13.97
CA ASP A 94 4.49 -20.38 -15.37
C ASP A 94 3.73 -19.05 -15.50
N SER A 95 2.96 -18.67 -14.47
CA SER A 95 2.20 -17.42 -14.43
C SER A 95 2.98 -16.26 -13.77
N GLN A 96 4.27 -16.46 -13.49
CA GLN A 96 5.10 -15.43 -12.88
C GLN A 96 5.72 -14.50 -13.92
N TYR A 97 5.78 -13.22 -13.56
CA TYR A 97 6.43 -12.18 -14.34
C TYR A 97 7.67 -11.70 -13.60
N PHE A 98 8.65 -11.25 -14.37
CA PHE A 98 9.94 -10.76 -13.89
C PHE A 98 10.25 -9.43 -14.53
N TYR A 99 11.12 -8.66 -13.88
CA TYR A 99 11.62 -7.40 -14.38
C TYR A 99 13.08 -7.24 -13.98
N VAL A 100 13.83 -6.43 -14.73
CA VAL A 100 15.21 -6.12 -14.41
C VAL A 100 15.28 -4.69 -13.91
N GLU A 101 15.72 -4.52 -12.67
CA GLU A 101 15.92 -3.21 -12.07
C GLU A 101 17.34 -3.15 -11.49
N ASN A 102 18.09 -2.09 -11.82
CA ASN A 102 19.49 -1.91 -11.40
C ASN A 102 20.39 -3.10 -11.78
N GLY A 103 20.14 -3.72 -12.93
CA GLY A 103 20.90 -4.88 -13.43
C GLY A 103 20.61 -6.21 -12.70
N LYS A 104 19.64 -6.25 -11.78
CA LYS A 104 19.22 -7.47 -11.07
C LYS A 104 17.83 -7.90 -11.51
N LEU A 105 17.66 -9.21 -11.72
CA LEU A 105 16.35 -9.79 -11.96
C LEU A 105 15.53 -9.79 -10.67
N GLN A 106 14.28 -9.35 -10.76
CA GLN A 106 13.32 -9.38 -9.67
C GLN A 106 12.03 -10.06 -10.11
N LEU A 107 11.39 -10.75 -9.17
CA LEU A 107 10.06 -11.34 -9.35
C LEU A 107 8.99 -10.26 -9.14
N LEU A 108 8.05 -10.15 -10.09
CA LEU A 108 6.89 -9.27 -9.96
C LEU A 108 5.95 -9.83 -8.89
N ARG A 109 5.85 -9.13 -7.75
CA ARG A 109 5.07 -9.59 -6.60
C ARG A 109 3.56 -9.38 -6.77
N THR A 110 3.15 -8.31 -7.47
CA THR A 110 1.73 -7.98 -7.67
C THR A 110 1.47 -7.47 -9.08
N HIS A 111 0.27 -7.75 -9.60
CA HIS A 111 -0.16 -7.24 -10.90
C HIS A 111 -0.30 -5.72 -10.93
N THR A 112 -0.59 -5.09 -9.79
CA THR A 112 -0.70 -3.63 -9.67
C THR A 112 0.64 -2.94 -9.86
N MET A 113 1.76 -3.59 -9.53
CA MET A 113 3.11 -3.07 -9.80
C MET A 113 3.47 -3.04 -11.28
N LYS A 114 2.83 -3.88 -12.12
CA LYS A 114 3.17 -4.00 -13.53
C LYS A 114 3.07 -2.66 -14.26
N LYS A 115 1.97 -1.92 -14.04
CA LYS A 115 1.75 -0.61 -14.68
C LYS A 115 2.77 0.43 -14.21
N GLY A 116 3.02 0.49 -12.90
CA GLY A 116 4.00 1.44 -12.34
C GLY A 116 5.43 1.18 -12.80
N LEU A 117 5.81 -0.08 -13.02
CA LEU A 117 7.12 -0.44 -13.58
C LEU A 117 7.21 -0.06 -15.07
N GLN A 118 6.15 -0.31 -15.84
CA GLN A 118 6.08 0.09 -17.25
C GLN A 118 6.14 1.60 -17.42
N ASP A 119 5.45 2.36 -16.57
CA ASP A 119 5.49 3.84 -16.57
C ASP A 119 6.89 4.38 -16.22
N ARG A 120 7.68 3.63 -15.43
CA ARG A 120 9.11 3.89 -15.14
C ARG A 120 10.06 3.45 -16.26
N GLY A 121 9.54 2.90 -17.36
CA GLY A 121 10.33 2.38 -18.47
C GLY A 121 11.00 1.04 -18.20
N ILE A 122 10.58 0.32 -17.15
CA ILE A 122 11.10 -1.01 -16.80
C ILE A 122 10.24 -2.07 -17.48
N ASP A 123 10.86 -2.93 -18.29
CA ASP A 123 10.14 -4.01 -18.98
C ASP A 123 9.81 -5.17 -18.03
N VAL A 124 8.58 -5.66 -18.14
CA VAL A 124 8.02 -6.73 -17.31
C VAL A 124 7.67 -7.91 -18.20
N VAL A 125 8.45 -8.97 -18.11
CA VAL A 125 8.40 -10.12 -19.01
C VAL A 125 8.02 -11.41 -18.27
N PRO A 126 7.31 -12.35 -18.92
CA PRO A 126 7.06 -13.67 -18.35
C PRO A 126 8.36 -14.49 -18.28
N ALA A 127 8.41 -15.50 -17.40
CA ALA A 127 9.56 -16.38 -17.20
C ALA A 127 10.20 -16.89 -18.52
N ALA A 128 9.37 -17.29 -19.48
CA ALA A 128 9.81 -17.81 -20.78
C ALA A 128 10.56 -16.80 -21.66
N LYS A 129 10.41 -15.49 -21.40
CA LYS A 129 11.05 -14.40 -22.15
C LYS A 129 12.22 -13.77 -21.39
N VAL A 130 12.56 -14.28 -20.20
CA VAL A 130 13.73 -13.82 -19.44
C VAL A 130 15.00 -14.37 -20.10
N ASP A 131 16.05 -13.55 -20.12
CA ASP A 131 17.36 -13.93 -20.66
C ASP A 131 17.92 -15.16 -19.92
N LYS A 132 18.46 -16.13 -20.68
CA LYS A 132 19.02 -17.39 -20.16
C LYS A 132 20.12 -17.17 -19.13
N LYS A 133 20.81 -16.02 -19.15
CA LYS A 133 21.82 -15.67 -18.14
C LYS A 133 21.27 -15.62 -16.70
N PHE A 134 19.96 -15.41 -16.53
CA PHE A 134 19.31 -15.34 -15.23
C PHE A 134 18.58 -16.64 -14.82
N ALA A 135 18.79 -17.76 -15.52
CA ALA A 135 18.07 -19.01 -15.23
C ALA A 135 18.20 -19.45 -13.76
N LYS A 136 19.40 -19.35 -13.18
CA LYS A 136 19.64 -19.63 -11.75
C LYS A 136 18.94 -18.65 -10.81
N ASP A 137 18.87 -17.38 -11.20
CA ASP A 137 18.18 -16.36 -10.41
C ASP A 137 16.67 -16.55 -10.43
N ILE A 138 16.08 -17.02 -11.54
CA ILE A 138 14.65 -17.36 -11.62
C ILE A 138 14.32 -18.45 -10.59
N GLU A 139 15.06 -19.56 -10.59
CA GLU A 139 14.83 -20.67 -9.66
C GLU A 139 14.98 -20.22 -8.20
N ARG A 140 16.02 -19.44 -7.92
CA ARG A 140 16.25 -18.86 -6.58
C ARG A 140 15.07 -17.98 -6.15
N LEU A 141 14.65 -17.04 -6.99
CA LEU A 141 13.55 -16.12 -6.69
C LEU A 141 12.21 -16.84 -6.51
N LEU A 142 11.96 -17.91 -7.28
CA LEU A 142 10.76 -18.72 -7.12
C LEU A 142 10.79 -19.53 -5.81
N THR A 143 11.96 -20.00 -5.40
CA THR A 143 12.15 -20.71 -4.13
C THR A 143 11.94 -19.77 -2.95
N GLU A 144 12.63 -18.62 -2.94
CA GLU A 144 12.47 -17.56 -1.93
C GLU A 144 10.99 -17.11 -1.83
N ALA A 145 10.31 -16.93 -2.97
CA ALA A 145 8.89 -16.56 -2.97
C ALA A 145 7.98 -17.66 -2.41
N THR A 146 8.33 -18.93 -2.62
CA THR A 146 7.59 -20.08 -2.07
C THR A 146 7.80 -20.17 -0.57
N GLU A 147 9.02 -20.03 -0.08
CA GLU A 147 9.35 -19.99 1.36
C GLU A 147 8.61 -18.85 2.06
N GLN A 148 8.62 -17.65 1.46
CA GLN A 148 7.88 -16.52 1.99
C GLN A 148 6.36 -16.78 2.02
N ALA A 149 5.81 -17.46 1.01
CA ALA A 149 4.39 -17.82 0.99
C ALA A 149 4.03 -18.81 2.12
N VAL A 150 4.90 -19.77 2.40
CA VAL A 150 4.75 -20.71 3.54
C VAL A 150 4.84 -19.97 4.86
N ALA A 151 5.85 -19.13 5.05
CA ALA A 151 6.02 -18.33 6.26
C ALA A 151 4.79 -17.43 6.53
N ASN A 152 4.31 -16.72 5.51
CA ASN A 152 3.13 -15.87 5.61
C ASN A 152 1.85 -16.67 5.94
N PHE A 153 1.73 -17.90 5.42
CA PHE A 153 0.61 -18.78 5.75
C PHE A 153 0.68 -19.25 7.20
N ASN A 154 1.85 -19.70 7.66
CA ASN A 154 2.06 -20.17 9.03
C ASN A 154 1.80 -19.06 10.06
N GLN A 155 2.19 -17.82 9.74
CA GLN A 155 1.88 -16.68 10.59
C GLN A 155 0.35 -16.44 10.70
N LYS A 156 -0.38 -16.53 9.58
CA LYS A 156 -1.85 -16.42 9.59
C LYS A 156 -2.51 -17.58 10.33
N VAL A 157 -1.96 -18.79 10.21
CA VAL A 157 -2.39 -19.97 10.98
C VAL A 157 -2.18 -19.75 12.47
N ALA A 158 -1.05 -19.19 12.89
CA ALA A 158 -0.80 -18.89 14.30
C ALA A 158 -1.84 -17.91 14.87
N ILE A 159 -2.16 -16.84 14.13
CA ILE A 159 -3.19 -15.86 14.52
C ILE A 159 -4.57 -16.53 14.59
N TRP A 160 -4.92 -17.32 13.58
CA TRP A 160 -6.20 -18.05 13.57
C TRP A 160 -6.29 -19.06 14.73
N ASN A 161 -5.24 -19.82 14.98
CA ASN A 161 -5.20 -20.82 16.05
C ASN A 161 -5.28 -20.18 17.43
N ALA A 162 -4.63 -19.03 17.64
CA ALA A 162 -4.75 -18.27 18.89
C ALA A 162 -6.20 -17.83 19.14
N TRP A 163 -6.88 -17.32 18.10
CA TRP A 163 -8.31 -16.98 18.20
C TRP A 163 -9.19 -18.23 18.39
N ALA A 164 -8.93 -19.29 17.62
CA ALA A 164 -9.71 -20.52 17.64
C ALA A 164 -9.60 -21.24 18.99
N ALA A 165 -8.43 -21.25 19.63
CA ALA A 165 -8.24 -21.81 20.97
C ALA A 165 -9.08 -21.09 22.04
N ALA A 166 -9.22 -19.77 21.94
CA ALA A 166 -10.02 -18.96 22.86
C ALA A 166 -11.54 -19.02 22.58
N ASN A 167 -11.95 -19.34 21.35
CA ASN A 167 -13.35 -19.23 20.89
C ASN A 167 -13.96 -20.57 20.44
N GLY A 168 -13.28 -21.70 20.67
CA GLY A 168 -13.75 -23.04 20.26
C GLY A 168 -13.75 -23.29 18.74
N GLY A 169 -12.86 -22.62 18.00
CA GLY A 169 -12.70 -22.79 16.55
C GLY A 169 -11.82 -23.99 16.17
N GLU A 170 -11.86 -24.37 14.89
CA GLU A 170 -10.99 -25.40 14.31
C GLU A 170 -9.52 -24.96 14.33
N ILE A 171 -8.61 -25.79 14.86
CA ILE A 171 -7.17 -25.57 14.82
C ILE A 171 -6.61 -26.04 13.48
N LEU A 172 -5.86 -25.18 12.80
CA LEU A 172 -5.23 -25.47 11.52
C LEU A 172 -3.77 -25.87 11.70
N GLN A 173 -3.26 -26.73 10.80
CA GLN A 173 -1.85 -27.09 10.78
C GLN A 173 -1.03 -26.13 9.93
N SER A 174 0.15 -25.77 10.45
CA SER A 174 1.21 -25.09 9.71
C SER A 174 1.78 -26.00 8.62
N ARG A 175 2.39 -25.40 7.60
CA ARG A 175 3.06 -26.07 6.49
C ARG A 175 4.58 -25.95 6.55
#